data_AF-A0A5M6CGS0-F1
#
_entry.id   AF-A0A5M6CGS0-F1
#
_cell.length_a   1.000
_cell.length_b   1.000
_cell.length_c   1.000
_cell.angle_alpha   90.00
_cell.angle_beta   90.00
_cell.angle_gamma   90.00
#
_symmetry.space_group_name_H-M   'P 1'
#
loop_
_entity.id
_entity.type
_entity.pdbx_description
1 polymer ?
#
loop_
_entity_poly.entity_id
_entity_poly.type
_entity_poly.pdbx_seq_one_letter_code
_entity_poly.pdbx_strand_id
1 'polypeptide(L)'
;MNTGSNYLLRVIIFTLPLFLLCVNTNAQLKGTVTDKGTHQAIAGASVYINNTTYGCKANQNGHFEMVNFPVPPYQIIISSIGYKTATYNVTAQQSDEIKIALEPKIQNLNEVVILSPEKDGWARYGEEFTKDFIGYSAFAKECEILNKEVIEFRDDKANHTLLVTARKPLMIKNKATGYLITYWLEDYEKDYLKHKLFFKGYSQFEALESRKKKANERWESNRESAYRGSIQHFMRSVYHNSVYEDSFEIRLLKRVTAQEYGRYVPIKTDTFNAITDSLILRMVKLYLNYGKNEVPIWSTLITNWSKDPAALMPVTINGTDDDSLVNKKLVIKKNPHQHNEIWIQYFDFNFTPVDSIALKMAASKIKLTNKDGSPVPLPKRTNVLYQVLWREKMPTDSFVTRNANAGVNFKFKDFLQITYLGEQEEPEYIGFQSSKSNKKPDNQESIISIRNQDGIYILPNGNYYDPYNLFMEKYWAYEKIDKLLPLDYKR
;
A
#
# COMPACT_ATOMS: atom_id res chain seq x y z
N MET A 1 -15.58 78.99 -9.82
CA MET A 1 -16.20 77.68 -9.55
C MET A 1 -15.06 76.69 -9.33
N ASN A 2 -14.74 76.38 -8.08
CA ASN A 2 -13.60 75.55 -7.71
C ASN A 2 -14.02 74.65 -6.54
N THR A 3 -14.73 73.57 -6.86
CA THR A 3 -15.24 72.59 -5.89
C THR A 3 -15.28 71.22 -6.56
N GLY A 4 -14.14 70.53 -6.60
CA GLY A 4 -14.08 69.20 -7.24
C GLY A 4 -12.94 68.28 -6.84
N SER A 5 -12.01 68.67 -5.96
CA SER A 5 -10.77 67.89 -5.75
C SER A 5 -10.51 67.39 -4.32
N ASN A 6 -11.44 67.57 -3.37
CA ASN A 6 -11.18 67.27 -1.95
C ASN A 6 -11.95 66.06 -1.38
N TYR A 7 -12.84 65.42 -2.14
CA TYR A 7 -13.60 64.26 -1.67
C TYR A 7 -12.87 62.93 -1.93
N LEU A 8 -12.15 62.79 -3.04
CA LEU A 8 -11.41 61.55 -3.36
C LEU A 8 -10.21 61.31 -2.45
N LEU A 9 -9.51 62.38 -2.01
CA LEU A 9 -8.36 62.24 -1.11
C LEU A 9 -8.75 61.88 0.34
N ARG A 10 -9.94 62.29 0.79
CA ARG A 10 -10.44 61.97 2.15
C ARG A 10 -11.01 60.56 2.29
N VAL A 11 -11.52 59.98 1.19
CA VAL A 11 -12.01 58.59 1.18
C VAL A 11 -10.86 57.58 1.15
N ILE A 12 -9.72 57.91 0.55
CA ILE A 12 -8.53 57.05 0.49
C ILE A 12 -7.75 57.02 1.82
N ILE A 13 -7.84 58.08 2.63
CA ILE A 13 -7.16 58.16 3.94
C ILE A 13 -7.95 57.45 5.06
N PHE A 14 -9.26 57.21 4.88
CA PHE A 14 -10.09 56.51 5.86
C PHE A 14 -10.30 55.02 5.60
N THR A 15 -9.92 54.51 4.42
CA THR A 15 -10.04 53.07 4.08
C THR A 15 -8.74 52.28 4.26
N LEU A 16 -7.61 52.94 4.56
CA LEU A 16 -6.28 52.32 4.61
C LEU A 16 -5.81 51.75 5.97
N PRO A 17 -6.54 51.81 7.12
CA PRO A 17 -6.11 51.08 8.32
C PRO A 17 -6.91 49.81 8.63
N LEU A 18 -7.73 49.27 7.71
CA LEU A 18 -8.55 48.08 7.98
C LEU A 18 -7.97 46.74 7.46
N PHE A 19 -6.79 46.76 6.82
CA PHE A 19 -6.23 45.55 6.16
C PHE A 19 -4.99 44.95 6.85
N LEU A 20 -4.64 45.35 8.07
CA LEU A 20 -3.38 44.95 8.74
C LEU A 20 -3.54 44.28 10.11
N LEU A 21 -4.69 43.65 10.40
CA LEU A 21 -4.84 42.77 11.56
C LEU A 21 -5.14 41.32 11.15
N CYS A 22 -4.36 40.78 10.20
CA CYS A 22 -4.13 39.34 10.20
C CYS A 22 -3.07 39.06 11.26
N VAL A 23 -3.48 39.01 12.52
CA VAL A 23 -2.66 38.43 13.58
C VAL A 23 -2.55 36.94 13.22
N ASN A 24 -1.42 36.53 12.63
CA ASN A 24 -1.09 35.12 12.53
C ASN A 24 -0.88 34.63 13.96
N THR A 25 -1.94 34.19 14.64
CA THR A 25 -1.78 33.36 15.81
C THR A 25 -1.13 32.08 15.32
N ASN A 26 0.20 32.01 15.43
CA ASN A 26 0.93 30.78 15.18
C ASN A 26 0.26 29.71 16.05
N ALA A 27 -0.25 28.65 15.40
CA ALA A 27 -0.85 27.55 16.14
C ALA A 27 0.16 27.10 17.20
N GLN A 28 -0.29 27.02 18.44
CA GLN A 28 0.52 26.70 19.60
C GLN A 28 -0.12 25.51 20.32
N LEU A 29 0.67 24.46 20.57
CA LEU A 29 0.23 23.24 21.24
C LEU A 29 1.04 23.14 22.52
N LYS A 30 0.34 23.19 23.64
CA LYS A 30 0.95 23.13 24.97
C LYS A 30 0.45 21.95 25.74
N GLY A 31 1.29 21.45 26.63
CA GLY A 31 0.92 20.37 27.51
C GLY A 31 1.97 20.04 28.56
N THR A 32 1.64 19.07 29.38
CA THR A 32 2.52 18.52 30.40
C THR A 32 2.59 17.00 30.28
N VAL A 33 3.79 16.46 30.40
CA VAL A 33 4.07 15.03 30.44
C VAL A 33 4.46 14.61 31.86
N THR A 34 3.70 13.67 32.43
CA THR A 34 3.93 13.16 33.79
C THR A 34 3.98 11.63 33.80
N ASP A 35 4.57 11.08 34.85
CA ASP A 35 4.49 9.65 35.16
C ASP A 35 3.06 9.29 35.62
N LYS A 36 2.48 8.21 35.09
CA LYS A 36 1.11 7.78 35.44
C LYS A 36 0.98 7.30 36.89
N GLY A 37 2.04 6.74 37.46
CA GLY A 37 2.05 6.19 38.82
C GLY A 37 2.46 7.21 39.87
N THR A 38 3.57 7.94 39.65
CA THR A 38 4.09 8.90 40.64
C THR A 38 3.55 10.31 40.46
N HIS A 39 2.91 10.61 39.32
CA HIS A 39 2.48 11.94 38.91
C HIS A 39 3.61 12.97 38.80
N GLN A 40 4.87 12.55 38.88
CA GLN A 40 6.02 13.44 38.72
C GLN A 40 6.21 13.83 37.25
N ALA A 41 6.72 15.03 37.03
CA ALA A 41 7.04 15.53 35.70
C ALA A 41 8.13 14.68 35.02
N ILE A 42 7.94 14.38 33.73
CA ILE A 42 8.94 13.66 32.92
C ILE A 42 9.71 14.68 32.09
N ALA A 43 10.87 15.08 32.60
CA ALA A 43 11.78 15.96 31.88
C ALA A 43 12.37 15.29 30.64
N GLY A 44 12.49 16.05 29.54
CA GLY A 44 13.12 15.59 28.31
C GLY A 44 12.30 14.61 27.47
N ALA A 45 11.03 14.35 27.83
CA ALA A 45 10.11 13.58 26.99
C ALA A 45 10.00 14.22 25.60
N SER A 46 10.12 13.42 24.54
CA SER A 46 9.91 13.90 23.17
C SER A 46 8.42 13.96 22.87
N VAL A 47 7.97 15.05 22.26
CA VAL A 47 6.61 15.26 21.77
C VAL A 47 6.69 15.69 20.31
N TYR A 48 6.17 14.89 19.38
CA TYR A 48 6.35 15.13 17.94
C TYR A 48 5.17 14.58 17.12
N ILE A 49 4.99 15.09 15.90
CA ILE A 49 4.03 14.51 14.96
C ILE A 49 4.74 13.37 14.22
N ASN A 50 4.14 12.18 14.23
CA ASN A 50 4.77 10.99 13.65
C ASN A 50 5.15 11.19 12.18
N ASN A 51 6.32 10.69 11.79
CA ASN A 51 6.88 10.78 10.44
C ASN A 51 6.98 12.23 9.93
N THR A 52 7.29 13.20 10.80
CA THR A 52 7.51 14.60 10.39
C THR A 52 8.78 15.18 11.01
N THR A 53 9.11 16.42 10.62
CA THR A 53 10.13 17.22 11.30
C THR A 53 9.59 18.00 12.51
N TYR A 54 8.27 18.03 12.73
CA TYR A 54 7.65 18.79 13.82
C TYR A 54 7.77 18.06 15.16
N GLY A 55 8.46 18.68 16.11
CA GLY A 55 8.54 18.18 17.47
C GLY A 55 9.22 19.13 18.43
N CYS A 56 9.08 18.84 19.72
CA CYS A 56 9.74 19.53 20.81
C CYS A 56 10.10 18.54 21.93
N LYS A 57 10.82 19.02 22.94
CA LYS A 57 11.09 18.26 24.16
C LYS A 57 10.43 18.94 25.36
N ALA A 58 9.90 18.14 26.27
CA ALA A 58 9.43 18.63 27.56
C ALA A 58 10.59 19.18 28.39
N ASN A 59 10.36 20.31 29.05
CA ASN A 59 11.32 20.94 29.95
C ASN A 59 11.43 20.21 31.30
N GLN A 60 12.17 20.76 32.25
CA GLN A 60 12.38 20.16 33.58
C GLN A 60 11.09 19.95 34.39
N ASN A 61 10.06 20.75 34.12
CA ASN A 61 8.74 20.64 34.76
C ASN A 61 7.78 19.75 33.95
N GLY A 62 8.27 19.03 32.93
CA GLY A 62 7.46 18.18 32.06
C GLY A 62 6.60 18.97 31.08
N HIS A 63 6.68 20.31 31.07
CA HIS A 63 5.90 21.15 30.17
C HIS A 63 6.55 21.18 28.78
N PHE A 64 5.73 21.07 27.75
CA PHE A 64 6.15 21.17 26.36
C PHE A 64 5.33 22.23 25.63
N GLU A 65 5.97 22.84 24.64
CA GLU A 65 5.35 23.80 23.74
C GLU A 65 5.85 23.54 22.32
N MET A 66 4.92 23.26 21.42
CA MET A 66 5.18 23.15 19.99
C MET A 66 4.61 24.38 19.29
N VAL A 67 5.40 24.97 18.40
CA VAL A 67 5.04 26.13 17.58
C VAL A 67 5.16 25.77 16.09
N ASN A 68 4.46 26.51 15.24
CA ASN A 68 4.55 26.40 13.78
C ASN A 68 4.24 24.99 13.22
N PHE A 69 3.34 24.26 13.87
CA PHE A 69 2.90 22.94 13.42
C PHE A 69 1.67 23.06 12.48
N PRO A 70 1.36 22.01 11.69
CA PRO A 70 0.22 22.01 10.78
C PRO A 70 -1.12 22.16 11.51
N VAL A 71 -2.17 22.62 10.81
CA VAL A 71 -3.52 22.70 11.40
C VAL A 71 -4.05 21.28 11.68
N PRO A 72 -4.67 21.01 12.85
CA PRO A 72 -5.32 19.73 13.14
C PRO A 72 -6.39 19.34 12.10
N PRO A 73 -6.73 18.05 11.95
CA PRO A 73 -6.36 16.94 12.83
C PRO A 73 -5.01 16.29 12.49
N TYR A 74 -4.27 15.90 13.52
CA TYR A 74 -3.07 15.06 13.43
C TYR A 74 -2.88 14.28 14.73
N GLN A 75 -2.02 13.27 14.73
CA GLN A 75 -1.62 12.54 15.94
C GLN A 75 -0.23 12.97 16.37
N ILE A 76 -0.07 13.25 17.66
CA ILE A 76 1.24 13.41 18.30
C ILE A 76 1.65 12.13 19.01
N ILE A 77 2.96 11.92 19.07
CA ILE A 77 3.62 10.84 19.76
C ILE A 77 4.37 11.45 20.94
N ILE A 78 4.18 10.85 22.12
CA ILE A 78 4.86 11.21 23.35
C ILE A 78 5.68 10.01 23.80
N SER A 79 7.00 10.20 23.91
CA SER A 79 7.93 9.10 24.18
C SER A 79 9.03 9.52 25.13
N SER A 80 9.39 8.64 26.07
CA SER A 80 10.52 8.81 26.97
C SER A 80 11.16 7.46 27.29
N ILE A 81 12.46 7.46 27.58
CA ILE A 81 13.19 6.24 27.94
C ILE A 81 12.61 5.67 29.24
N GLY A 82 12.32 4.38 29.27
CA GLY A 82 11.70 3.72 30.43
C GLY A 82 10.18 3.83 30.48
N TYR A 83 9.54 4.44 29.47
CA TYR A 83 8.08 4.58 29.38
C TYR A 83 7.52 3.97 28.10
N LYS A 84 6.24 3.56 28.12
CA LYS A 84 5.49 3.16 26.93
C LYS A 84 5.19 4.40 26.09
N THR A 85 5.34 4.29 24.78
CA THR A 85 5.03 5.37 23.85
C THR A 85 3.53 5.62 23.85
N ALA A 86 3.11 6.87 24.06
CA ALA A 86 1.71 7.27 24.02
C ALA A 86 1.40 7.97 22.69
N THR A 87 0.19 7.76 22.17
CA THR A 87 -0.35 8.47 21.03
C THR A 87 -1.51 9.35 21.47
N TYR A 88 -1.62 10.56 20.91
CA TYR A 88 -2.70 11.48 21.23
C TYR A 88 -3.20 12.18 19.98
N ASN A 89 -4.51 12.15 19.74
CA ASN A 89 -5.15 12.78 18.59
C ASN A 89 -5.47 14.24 18.90
N VAL A 90 -4.87 15.17 18.15
CA VAL A 90 -5.14 16.60 18.25
C VAL A 90 -6.25 16.95 17.26
N THR A 91 -7.24 17.71 17.71
CA THR A 91 -8.40 18.15 16.91
C THR A 91 -8.43 19.67 16.79
N ALA A 92 -9.23 20.21 15.85
CA ALA A 92 -9.29 21.64 15.58
C ALA A 92 -9.87 22.46 16.75
N GLN A 93 -10.67 21.83 17.63
CA GLN A 93 -11.30 22.46 18.79
C GLN A 93 -10.44 22.42 20.05
N GLN A 94 -9.20 21.94 19.98
CA GLN A 94 -8.33 21.81 21.15
C GLN A 94 -7.87 23.20 21.65
N SER A 95 -8.54 23.72 22.68
CA SER A 95 -8.17 24.98 23.36
C SER A 95 -7.31 24.78 24.61
N ASP A 96 -7.39 23.58 25.21
CA ASP A 96 -6.85 23.33 26.55
C ASP A 96 -5.45 22.72 26.51
N GLU A 97 -4.68 22.99 27.56
CA GLU A 97 -3.38 22.39 27.79
C GLU A 97 -3.49 20.86 27.90
N ILE A 98 -2.75 20.14 27.07
CA ILE A 98 -2.83 18.68 26.97
C ILE A 98 -2.09 18.06 28.16
N LYS A 99 -2.77 17.20 28.91
CA LYS A 99 -2.17 16.43 30.00
C LYS A 99 -1.95 14.99 29.57
N ILE A 100 -0.68 14.58 29.45
CA ILE A 100 -0.30 13.21 29.07
C ILE A 100 0.38 12.53 30.27
N ALA A 101 -0.20 11.41 30.71
CA ALA A 101 0.40 10.55 31.72
C ALA A 101 1.01 9.31 31.05
N LEU A 102 2.34 9.20 31.06
CA LEU A 102 3.05 8.05 30.49
C LEU A 102 3.09 6.88 31.46
N GLU A 103 2.83 5.68 30.94
CA GLU A 103 2.98 4.44 31.67
C GLU A 103 4.45 4.01 31.70
N PRO A 104 5.05 3.74 32.88
CA PRO A 104 6.36 3.10 32.93
C PRO A 104 6.35 1.78 32.17
N LYS A 105 7.43 1.51 31.43
CA LYS A 105 7.74 0.18 30.89
C LYS A 105 8.16 -0.68 32.08
N ILE A 106 7.18 -1.27 32.77
CA ILE A 106 7.46 -2.31 33.75
C ILE A 106 7.99 -3.49 32.95
N GLN A 107 9.19 -3.98 33.30
CA GLN A 107 9.67 -5.30 32.88
C GLN A 107 8.80 -6.38 33.53
N ASN A 108 7.51 -6.40 33.22
CA ASN A 108 6.65 -7.49 33.62
C ASN A 108 6.89 -8.63 32.66
N LEU A 109 7.54 -9.65 33.20
CA LEU A 109 7.78 -11.00 32.71
C LEU A 109 6.51 -11.75 32.29
N ASN A 110 5.40 -11.12 31.92
CA ASN A 110 4.10 -11.76 31.68
C ASN A 110 3.37 -11.14 30.48
N GLU A 111 3.92 -11.34 29.29
CA GLU A 111 3.16 -11.71 28.08
C GLU A 111 4.10 -12.12 26.93
N VAL A 112 5.38 -11.69 26.97
CA VAL A 112 6.51 -12.32 26.25
C VAL A 112 7.47 -12.91 27.28
N VAL A 113 7.07 -14.01 27.90
CA VAL A 113 7.87 -14.72 28.91
C VAL A 113 8.84 -15.66 28.17
N ILE A 114 10.09 -15.76 28.65
CA ILE A 114 11.08 -16.86 28.50
C ILE A 114 12.33 -16.61 27.60
N LEU A 115 12.40 -15.60 26.71
CA LEU A 115 13.60 -15.45 25.87
C LEU A 115 14.57 -14.37 26.37
N SER A 116 15.73 -14.82 26.87
CA SER A 116 16.87 -13.96 27.20
C SER A 116 17.47 -13.34 25.93
N PRO A 117 17.92 -12.08 25.97
CA PRO A 117 18.67 -11.50 24.86
C PRO A 117 19.89 -12.34 24.47
N GLU A 118 20.12 -12.47 23.17
CA GLU A 118 21.31 -13.10 22.59
C GLU A 118 22.54 -12.23 22.89
N LYS A 119 23.52 -12.80 23.61
CA LYS A 119 24.72 -12.08 24.07
C LYS A 119 25.48 -11.39 22.94
N ASP A 120 25.65 -12.07 21.82
CA ASP A 120 26.32 -11.58 20.61
C ASP A 120 25.32 -11.29 19.47
N GLY A 121 24.08 -10.91 19.83
CA GLY A 121 22.97 -10.76 18.90
C GLY A 121 23.28 -9.86 17.70
N TRP A 122 23.98 -8.74 17.91
CA TRP A 122 24.35 -7.85 16.81
C TRP A 122 25.33 -8.51 15.82
N ALA A 123 26.30 -9.29 16.31
CA ALA A 123 27.25 -9.99 15.44
C ALA A 123 26.55 -11.07 14.61
N ARG A 124 25.51 -11.70 15.16
CA ARG A 124 24.77 -12.79 14.49
C ARG A 124 23.66 -12.30 13.56
N TYR A 125 22.91 -11.28 13.95
CA TYR A 125 21.70 -10.84 13.27
C TYR A 125 21.76 -9.40 12.77
N GLY A 126 22.77 -8.61 13.14
CA GLY A 126 22.82 -7.18 12.85
C GLY A 126 22.84 -6.85 11.37
N GLU A 127 23.51 -7.67 10.54
CA GLU A 127 23.50 -7.48 9.08
C GLU A 127 22.12 -7.73 8.47
N GLU A 128 21.50 -8.85 8.84
CA GLU A 128 20.15 -9.23 8.40
C GLU A 128 19.12 -8.20 8.84
N PHE A 129 19.14 -7.82 10.12
CA PHE A 129 18.29 -6.77 10.67
C PHE A 129 18.50 -5.44 9.96
N THR A 130 19.76 -5.04 9.70
CA THR A 130 20.02 -3.78 8.99
C THR A 130 19.41 -3.81 7.58
N LYS A 131 19.58 -4.89 6.82
CA LYS A 131 18.97 -5.05 5.50
C LYS A 131 17.43 -5.05 5.57
N ASP A 132 16.90 -5.75 6.55
CA ASP A 132 15.46 -5.92 6.72
C ASP A 132 14.76 -4.67 7.26
N PHE A 133 15.46 -3.84 8.01
CA PHE A 133 14.92 -2.63 8.63
C PHE A 133 15.25 -1.38 7.83
N ILE A 134 16.50 -1.21 7.37
CA ILE A 134 16.93 -0.02 6.63
C ILE A 134 16.54 -0.10 5.15
N GLY A 135 16.73 -1.24 4.48
CA GLY A 135 16.49 -1.39 3.05
C GLY A 135 17.66 -2.04 2.31
N TYR A 136 17.51 -2.20 1.00
CA TYR A 136 18.50 -2.87 0.14
C TYR A 136 19.02 -1.97 -1.00
N SER A 137 18.54 -0.73 -1.10
CA SER A 137 18.84 0.17 -2.22
C SER A 137 20.26 0.74 -2.15
N ALA A 138 20.63 1.54 -3.14
CA ALA A 138 21.83 2.37 -3.07
C ALA A 138 21.80 3.35 -1.86
N PHE A 139 20.63 3.84 -1.46
CA PHE A 139 20.49 4.75 -0.31
C PHE A 139 20.73 4.04 1.02
N ALA A 140 20.36 2.75 1.11
CA ALA A 140 20.61 1.94 2.31
C ALA A 140 22.12 1.85 2.63
N LYS A 141 22.97 1.83 1.60
CA LYS A 141 24.45 1.82 1.75
C LYS A 141 24.99 3.11 2.39
N GLU A 142 24.23 4.19 2.33
CA GLU A 142 24.54 5.50 2.93
C GLU A 142 23.81 5.76 4.25
N CYS A 143 23.09 4.76 4.75
CA CYS A 143 22.41 4.81 6.04
C CYS A 143 23.24 4.14 7.14
N GLU A 144 23.20 4.72 8.34
CA GLU A 144 23.96 4.21 9.48
C GLU A 144 23.13 4.29 10.77
N ILE A 145 22.91 3.14 11.41
CA ILE A 145 22.39 3.10 12.78
C ILE A 145 23.54 3.46 13.72
N LEU A 146 23.43 4.59 14.41
CA LEU A 146 24.51 5.18 15.21
C LEU A 146 24.66 4.52 16.59
N ASN A 147 23.58 3.96 17.14
CA ASN A 147 23.51 3.44 18.50
C ASN A 147 23.08 1.97 18.55
N LYS A 148 23.83 1.10 17.86
CA LYS A 148 23.53 -0.32 17.68
C LYS A 148 23.45 -1.10 19.01
N GLU A 149 24.15 -0.62 20.04
CA GLU A 149 24.20 -1.19 21.40
C GLU A 149 22.89 -1.06 22.19
N VAL A 150 21.88 -0.38 21.64
CA VAL A 150 20.55 -0.31 22.26
C VAL A 150 19.61 -1.41 21.76
N ILE A 151 20.05 -2.19 20.78
CA ILE A 151 19.26 -3.24 20.12
C ILE A 151 19.52 -4.57 20.81
N GLU A 152 18.44 -5.26 21.15
CA GLU A 152 18.44 -6.59 21.74
C GLU A 152 17.73 -7.57 20.82
N PHE A 153 18.38 -8.70 20.55
CA PHE A 153 17.86 -9.77 19.70
C PHE A 153 17.45 -10.95 20.58
N ARG A 154 16.33 -11.60 20.25
CA ARG A 154 15.85 -12.82 20.91
C ARG A 154 15.45 -13.83 19.83
N ASP A 155 16.13 -14.97 19.82
CA ASP A 155 15.88 -16.08 18.88
C ASP A 155 14.86 -17.05 19.49
N ASP A 156 13.60 -16.93 19.08
CA ASP A 156 12.58 -17.92 19.40
C ASP A 156 12.75 -19.14 18.49
N LYS A 157 13.63 -20.05 18.92
CA LYS A 157 13.91 -21.28 18.19
C LYS A 157 12.69 -22.19 18.04
N ALA A 158 11.74 -22.15 18.98
CA ALA A 158 10.56 -23.00 18.94
C ALA A 158 9.60 -22.56 17.83
N ASN A 159 9.42 -21.24 17.69
CA ASN A 159 8.55 -20.66 16.67
C ASN A 159 9.30 -20.22 15.41
N HIS A 160 10.60 -20.47 15.32
CA HIS A 160 11.47 -20.01 14.22
C HIS A 160 11.30 -18.52 13.94
N THR A 161 11.35 -17.73 15.01
CA THR A 161 11.02 -16.30 14.95
C THR A 161 12.13 -15.48 15.61
N LEU A 162 12.66 -14.49 14.90
CA LEU A 162 13.57 -13.50 15.47
C LEU A 162 12.77 -12.30 15.97
N LEU A 163 12.87 -12.02 17.27
CA LEU A 163 12.31 -10.82 17.90
C LEU A 163 13.42 -9.81 18.12
N VAL A 164 13.16 -8.54 17.79
CA VAL A 164 14.11 -7.45 18.02
C VAL A 164 13.44 -6.32 18.80
N THR A 165 14.10 -5.88 19.86
CA THR A 165 13.62 -4.76 20.69
C THR A 165 14.71 -3.71 20.85
N ALA A 166 14.31 -2.48 21.15
CA ALA A 166 15.26 -1.41 21.45
C ALA A 166 14.93 -0.73 22.79
N ARG A 167 15.93 -0.59 23.67
CA ARG A 167 15.76 0.08 24.98
C ARG A 167 15.75 1.61 24.90
N LYS A 168 16.19 2.15 23.76
CA LYS A 168 16.23 3.58 23.40
C LYS A 168 15.83 3.70 21.91
N PRO A 169 15.42 4.87 21.42
CA PRO A 169 15.14 5.02 19.99
C PRO A 169 16.41 4.77 19.17
N LEU A 170 16.22 4.22 17.97
CA LEU A 170 17.29 4.04 17.00
C LEU A 170 17.59 5.38 16.34
N MET A 171 18.86 5.77 16.35
CA MET A 171 19.36 6.98 15.71
C MET A 171 19.95 6.59 14.36
N ILE A 172 19.27 6.96 13.27
CA ILE A 172 19.61 6.52 11.92
C ILE A 172 20.03 7.72 11.12
N LYS A 173 21.29 7.79 10.73
CA LYS A 173 21.82 8.84 9.87
C LYS A 173 21.70 8.42 8.42
N ASN A 174 20.79 9.04 7.68
CA ASN A 174 20.63 8.84 6.24
C ASN A 174 21.43 9.90 5.48
N LYS A 175 22.64 9.54 5.04
CA LYS A 175 23.53 10.47 4.32
C LYS A 175 23.08 10.70 2.88
N ALA A 176 22.26 9.81 2.32
CA ALA A 176 21.72 9.94 0.97
C ALA A 176 20.64 11.04 0.90
N THR A 177 19.71 11.06 1.85
CA THR A 177 18.63 12.08 1.89
C THR A 177 18.95 13.26 2.79
N GLY A 178 20.04 13.22 3.57
CA GLY A 178 20.42 14.31 4.45
C GLY A 178 19.48 14.44 5.65
N TYR A 179 19.05 13.33 6.24
CA TYR A 179 18.21 13.31 7.44
C TYR A 179 18.86 12.51 8.56
N LEU A 180 18.65 12.96 9.79
CA LEU A 180 18.74 12.14 10.99
C LEU A 180 17.33 11.69 11.36
N ILE A 181 17.14 10.38 11.52
CA ILE A 181 15.87 9.77 11.86
C ILE A 181 15.99 9.20 13.27
N THR A 182 15.15 9.66 14.18
CA THR A 182 14.95 9.06 15.50
C THR A 182 13.76 8.13 15.41
N TYR A 183 13.98 6.82 15.54
CA TYR A 183 12.96 5.79 15.37
C TYR A 183 12.70 5.01 16.66
N TRP A 184 11.50 5.13 17.21
CA TRP A 184 11.04 4.34 18.34
C TRP A 184 10.51 2.99 17.85
N LEU A 185 11.34 1.95 17.94
CA LEU A 185 10.96 0.58 17.58
C LEU A 185 10.04 0.01 18.66
N GLU A 186 8.79 -0.25 18.29
CA GLU A 186 7.78 -0.82 19.17
C GLU A 186 7.71 -2.34 19.01
N ASP A 187 7.67 -2.82 17.77
CA ASP A 187 7.64 -4.25 17.44
C ASP A 187 8.61 -4.56 16.30
N TYR A 188 9.25 -5.72 16.37
CA TYR A 188 9.94 -6.34 15.24
C TYR A 188 9.88 -7.86 15.40
N GLU A 189 9.35 -8.52 14.39
CA GLU A 189 9.21 -9.96 14.31
C GLU A 189 9.57 -10.42 12.90
N LYS A 190 10.50 -11.36 12.80
CA LYS A 190 10.78 -12.08 11.57
C LYS A 190 10.51 -13.56 11.74
N ASP A 191 9.42 -14.03 11.14
CA ASP A 191 9.03 -15.43 11.08
C ASP A 191 9.71 -16.09 9.87
N TYR A 192 10.68 -16.96 10.15
CA TYR A 192 11.47 -17.64 9.13
C TYR A 192 10.69 -18.71 8.36
N LEU A 193 9.69 -19.34 8.98
CA LEU A 193 8.89 -20.39 8.35
C LEU A 193 7.85 -19.81 7.40
N LYS A 194 7.20 -18.72 7.80
CA LYS A 194 6.19 -18.03 6.99
C LYS A 194 6.80 -17.03 6.01
N HIS A 195 8.12 -16.79 6.10
CA HIS A 195 8.84 -15.75 5.35
C HIS A 195 8.20 -14.37 5.52
N LYS A 196 7.82 -14.03 6.75
CA LYS A 196 7.14 -12.77 7.08
C LYS A 196 8.05 -11.91 7.94
N LEU A 197 8.18 -10.65 7.54
CA LEU A 197 8.79 -9.61 8.33
C LEU A 197 7.69 -8.63 8.75
N PHE A 198 7.63 -8.33 10.05
CA PHE A 198 6.77 -7.31 10.61
C PHE A 198 7.62 -6.41 11.50
N PHE A 199 7.52 -5.10 11.33
CA PHE A 199 8.04 -4.16 12.30
C PHE A 199 7.18 -2.91 12.37
N LYS A 200 7.19 -2.27 13.53
CA LYS A 200 6.37 -1.10 13.85
C LYS A 200 7.17 -0.12 14.68
N GLY A 201 6.98 1.16 14.40
CA GLY A 201 7.52 2.21 15.23
C GLY A 201 7.05 3.59 14.80
N TYR A 202 7.59 4.58 15.51
CA TYR A 202 7.31 5.99 15.28
C TYR A 202 8.61 6.71 14.95
N SER A 203 8.58 7.58 13.95
CA SER A 203 9.78 8.28 13.49
C SER A 203 9.65 9.79 13.63
N GLN A 204 10.77 10.43 13.96
CA GLN A 204 10.95 11.87 13.94
C GLN A 204 12.17 12.19 13.07
N PHE A 205 12.03 13.22 12.23
CA PHE A 205 13.06 13.63 11.30
C PHE A 205 13.73 14.94 11.75
N GLU A 206 15.04 15.02 11.52
CA GLU A 206 15.81 16.25 11.62
C GLU A 206 16.65 16.40 10.35
N ALA A 207 16.53 17.53 9.66
CA ALA A 207 17.33 17.80 8.48
C ALA A 207 18.79 18.01 8.87
N LEU A 208 19.71 17.33 8.18
CA LEU A 208 21.13 17.57 8.35
C LEU A 208 21.51 18.89 7.68
N GLU A 209 22.44 19.63 8.31
CA GLU A 209 22.98 20.85 7.74
C GLU A 209 24.33 20.58 7.05
N SER A 210 24.53 21.21 5.89
CA SER A 210 25.83 21.24 5.23
C SER A 210 26.11 22.63 4.67
N ARG A 211 27.33 23.11 4.92
CA ARG A 211 27.85 24.36 4.33
C ARG A 211 28.15 24.22 2.83
N LYS A 212 28.23 22.98 2.32
CA LYS A 212 28.57 22.71 0.91
C LYS A 212 27.29 22.68 0.08
N LYS A 213 27.11 23.66 -0.81
CA LYS A 213 25.97 23.75 -1.74
C LYS A 213 25.70 22.44 -2.49
N LYS A 214 26.74 21.81 -3.04
CA LYS A 214 26.64 20.52 -3.77
C LYS A 214 26.03 19.38 -2.93
N ALA A 215 26.27 19.36 -1.62
CA ALA A 215 25.70 18.35 -0.75
C ALA A 215 24.18 18.56 -0.57
N ASN A 216 23.76 19.82 -0.38
CA ASN A 216 22.34 20.16 -0.25
C ASN A 216 21.57 19.89 -1.55
N GLU A 217 22.16 20.21 -2.72
CA GLU A 217 21.58 19.90 -4.03
C GLU A 217 21.44 18.39 -4.26
N ARG A 218 22.47 17.60 -3.86
CA ARG A 218 22.40 16.14 -3.91
C ARG A 218 21.28 15.60 -3.04
N TRP A 219 21.16 16.10 -1.81
CA TRP A 219 20.10 15.67 -0.89
C TRP A 219 18.73 15.99 -1.46
N GLU A 220 18.54 17.17 -2.03
CA GLU A 220 17.25 17.54 -2.62
C GLU A 220 16.89 16.67 -3.83
N SER A 221 17.85 16.41 -4.72
CA SER A 221 17.66 15.48 -5.84
C SER A 221 17.33 14.06 -5.36
N ASN A 222 18.00 13.58 -4.31
CA ASN A 222 17.74 12.26 -3.73
C ASN A 222 16.37 12.19 -3.04
N ARG A 223 15.95 13.26 -2.36
CA ARG A 223 14.61 13.35 -1.76
C ARG A 223 13.53 13.38 -2.83
N GLU A 224 13.74 14.09 -3.93
CA GLU A 224 12.81 14.06 -5.06
C GLU A 224 12.69 12.66 -5.65
N SER A 225 13.83 11.96 -5.82
CA SER A 225 13.86 10.58 -6.29
C SER A 225 13.19 9.60 -5.32
N ALA A 226 13.38 9.76 -4.01
CA ALA A 226 12.70 8.92 -3.01
C ALA A 226 11.21 9.24 -2.86
N TYR A 227 10.78 10.47 -3.19
CA TYR A 227 9.38 10.86 -3.14
C TYR A 227 8.59 10.34 -4.33
N ARG A 228 9.11 10.50 -5.55
CA ARG A 228 8.45 10.03 -6.77
C ARG A 228 8.18 8.53 -6.68
N GLY A 229 7.03 8.09 -7.17
CA GLY A 229 6.60 6.68 -7.07
C GLY A 229 6.27 6.14 -5.66
N SER A 230 6.67 6.82 -4.59
CA SER A 230 6.48 6.35 -3.21
C SER A 230 5.01 6.26 -2.77
N ILE A 231 4.75 5.51 -1.69
CA ILE A 231 3.44 5.47 -1.03
C ILE A 231 2.97 6.86 -0.58
N GLN A 232 3.87 7.72 -0.13
CA GLN A 232 3.55 9.09 0.28
C GLN A 232 3.06 9.92 -0.91
N HIS A 233 3.72 9.80 -2.07
CA HIS A 233 3.29 10.45 -3.30
C HIS A 233 1.91 9.93 -3.72
N PHE A 234 1.71 8.62 -3.76
CA PHE A 234 0.43 8.02 -4.10
C PHE A 234 -0.72 8.47 -3.18
N MET A 235 -0.52 8.51 -1.85
CA MET A 235 -1.56 8.96 -0.92
C MET A 235 -1.94 10.42 -1.12
N ARG A 236 -0.96 11.29 -1.42
CA ARG A 236 -1.24 12.69 -1.79
C ARG A 236 -2.03 12.76 -3.08
N SER A 237 -1.67 11.96 -4.07
CA SER A 237 -2.40 11.91 -5.35
C SER A 237 -3.84 11.41 -5.18
N VAL A 238 -4.06 10.41 -4.33
CA VAL A 238 -5.42 9.95 -3.97
C VAL A 238 -6.21 11.06 -3.29
N TYR A 239 -5.62 11.77 -2.33
CA TYR A 239 -6.25 12.90 -1.65
C TYR A 239 -6.65 14.00 -2.65
N HIS A 240 -5.74 14.40 -3.54
CA HIS A 240 -5.95 15.47 -4.51
C HIS A 240 -6.71 15.06 -5.78
N ASN A 241 -7.06 13.78 -5.91
CA ASN A 241 -7.64 13.21 -7.14
C ASN A 241 -6.75 13.36 -8.38
N SER A 242 -5.43 13.27 -8.20
CA SER A 242 -4.42 13.47 -9.25
C SER A 242 -3.64 12.19 -9.59
N VAL A 243 -4.15 11.01 -9.21
CA VAL A 243 -3.45 9.71 -9.35
C VAL A 243 -2.93 9.48 -10.78
N TYR A 244 -3.75 9.74 -11.80
CA TYR A 244 -3.33 9.51 -13.19
C TYR A 244 -2.39 10.59 -13.71
N GLU A 245 -2.63 11.84 -13.33
CA GLU A 245 -1.79 13.00 -13.62
C GLU A 245 -0.39 12.82 -13.01
N ASP A 246 -0.32 12.23 -11.82
CA ASP A 246 0.90 11.88 -11.10
C ASP A 246 1.49 10.54 -11.55
N SER A 247 1.07 10.03 -12.73
CA SER A 247 1.63 8.85 -13.40
C SER A 247 1.41 7.51 -12.68
N PHE A 248 0.38 7.41 -11.84
CA PHE A 248 -0.06 6.14 -11.26
C PHE A 248 -1.24 5.53 -12.03
N GLU A 249 -1.28 4.20 -12.06
CA GLU A 249 -2.44 3.43 -12.51
C GLU A 249 -2.93 2.52 -11.40
N ILE A 250 -4.25 2.43 -11.23
CA ILE A 250 -4.90 1.52 -10.29
C ILE A 250 -5.62 0.43 -11.08
N ARG A 251 -5.40 -0.84 -10.74
CA ARG A 251 -6.12 -2.00 -11.28
C ARG A 251 -6.62 -2.89 -10.15
N LEU A 252 -7.82 -3.45 -10.31
CA LEU A 252 -8.33 -4.45 -9.37
C LEU A 252 -7.52 -5.74 -9.48
N LEU A 253 -7.15 -6.30 -8.35
CA LEU A 253 -6.47 -7.58 -8.25
C LEU A 253 -7.26 -8.50 -7.31
N LYS A 254 -7.40 -9.77 -7.69
CA LYS A 254 -7.96 -10.79 -6.81
C LYS A 254 -7.06 -12.01 -6.73
N ARG A 255 -6.93 -12.54 -5.52
CA ARG A 255 -6.27 -13.82 -5.26
C ARG A 255 -7.32 -14.89 -5.14
N VAL A 256 -7.21 -15.92 -5.98
CA VAL A 256 -8.25 -16.94 -6.14
C VAL A 256 -7.63 -18.32 -6.08
N THR A 257 -8.37 -19.28 -5.54
CA THR A 257 -7.97 -20.70 -5.63
C THR A 257 -8.03 -21.17 -7.09
N ALA A 258 -7.42 -22.33 -7.40
CA ALA A 258 -7.56 -22.94 -8.73
C ALA A 258 -9.04 -23.13 -9.13
N GLN A 259 -9.89 -23.51 -8.17
CA GLN A 259 -11.32 -23.69 -8.36
C GLN A 259 -12.05 -22.40 -8.73
N GLU A 260 -11.61 -21.29 -8.15
CA GLU A 260 -12.18 -19.99 -8.45
C GLU A 260 -11.60 -19.36 -9.72
N TYR A 261 -10.37 -19.72 -10.11
CA TYR A 261 -9.66 -19.15 -11.26
C TYR A 261 -10.47 -19.22 -12.56
N GLY A 262 -11.05 -20.40 -12.84
CA GLY A 262 -11.89 -20.64 -14.03
C GLY A 262 -13.17 -19.81 -14.08
N ARG A 263 -13.55 -19.11 -12.99
CA ARG A 263 -14.66 -18.15 -12.95
C ARG A 263 -14.29 -16.76 -13.48
N TYR A 264 -13.01 -16.41 -13.44
CA TYR A 264 -12.52 -15.08 -13.80
C TYR A 264 -11.73 -15.10 -15.11
N VAL A 265 -11.02 -16.18 -15.39
CA VAL A 265 -10.21 -16.33 -16.60
C VAL A 265 -10.82 -17.41 -17.50
N PRO A 266 -11.22 -17.08 -18.74
CA PRO A 266 -11.77 -18.07 -19.64
C PRO A 266 -10.68 -19.07 -20.04
N ILE A 267 -11.01 -20.36 -20.02
CA ILE A 267 -10.06 -21.44 -20.31
C ILE A 267 -9.88 -21.63 -21.82
N LYS A 268 -10.86 -21.19 -22.60
CA LYS A 268 -10.80 -21.11 -24.06
C LYS A 268 -11.62 -19.93 -24.55
N THR A 269 -11.28 -19.43 -25.73
CA THR A 269 -12.09 -18.44 -26.46
C THR A 269 -12.25 -18.96 -27.88
N ASP A 270 -13.50 -19.18 -28.31
CA ASP A 270 -13.79 -19.45 -29.71
C ASP A 270 -14.46 -18.22 -30.33
N THR A 271 -14.14 -17.93 -31.59
CA THR A 271 -14.77 -16.86 -32.37
C THR A 271 -15.64 -17.52 -33.43
N PHE A 272 -16.92 -17.19 -33.45
CA PHE A 272 -17.81 -17.58 -34.54
C PHE A 272 -17.68 -16.57 -35.66
N ASN A 273 -17.23 -17.03 -36.82
CA ASN A 273 -17.45 -16.36 -38.09
C ASN A 273 -18.59 -17.09 -38.83
N ALA A 274 -19.25 -16.40 -39.75
CA ALA A 274 -20.52 -16.82 -40.38
C ALA A 274 -20.67 -18.36 -40.59
N ILE A 275 -21.63 -18.94 -39.86
CA ILE A 275 -22.31 -20.23 -40.11
C ILE A 275 -21.40 -21.39 -40.59
N THR A 276 -20.52 -21.87 -39.73
CA THR A 276 -20.01 -23.25 -39.82
C THR A 276 -20.43 -24.03 -38.57
N ASP A 277 -21.04 -25.19 -38.80
CA ASP A 277 -21.70 -26.05 -37.81
C ASP A 277 -20.68 -26.63 -36.81
N SER A 278 -20.45 -25.91 -35.70
CA SER A 278 -19.63 -26.38 -34.60
C SER A 278 -20.48 -26.98 -33.49
N LEU A 279 -19.90 -27.89 -32.70
CA LEU A 279 -20.52 -28.50 -31.52
C LEU A 279 -21.18 -27.44 -30.62
N ILE A 280 -20.48 -26.32 -30.42
CA ILE A 280 -20.94 -25.20 -29.59
C ILE A 280 -22.16 -24.48 -30.18
N LEU A 281 -22.27 -24.36 -31.51
CA LEU A 281 -23.46 -23.80 -32.17
C LEU A 281 -24.69 -24.69 -31.97
N ARG A 282 -24.51 -26.02 -32.04
CA ARG A 282 -25.58 -26.99 -31.76
C ARG A 282 -26.06 -26.88 -30.31
N MET A 283 -25.17 -26.60 -29.37
CA MET A 283 -25.48 -26.41 -27.95
C MET A 283 -26.22 -25.12 -27.65
N VAL A 284 -25.81 -23.98 -28.25
CA VAL A 284 -26.55 -22.71 -28.12
C VAL A 284 -27.97 -22.85 -28.71
N LYS A 285 -28.12 -23.59 -29.82
CA LYS A 285 -29.43 -23.95 -30.39
C LYS A 285 -30.28 -24.83 -29.46
N LEU A 286 -29.68 -25.84 -28.83
CA LEU A 286 -30.36 -26.73 -27.87
C LEU A 286 -30.84 -25.99 -26.61
N TYR A 287 -29.98 -25.16 -26.01
CA TYR A 287 -30.29 -24.48 -24.74
C TYR A 287 -31.33 -23.37 -24.89
N LEU A 288 -31.36 -22.65 -26.02
CA LEU A 288 -32.40 -21.67 -26.32
C LEU A 288 -33.74 -22.32 -26.71
N ASN A 289 -33.87 -23.64 -26.48
CA ASN A 289 -35.04 -24.46 -26.78
C ASN A 289 -35.55 -24.24 -28.20
N TYR A 290 -34.61 -24.24 -29.17
CA TYR A 290 -34.89 -23.91 -30.56
C TYR A 290 -35.60 -25.06 -31.28
N GLY A 291 -36.86 -25.28 -30.91
CA GLY A 291 -37.79 -26.21 -31.53
C GLY A 291 -38.73 -25.49 -32.49
N LYS A 292 -38.59 -25.81 -33.78
CA LYS A 292 -39.61 -25.74 -34.85
C LYS A 292 -40.19 -24.39 -35.33
N ASN A 293 -39.99 -23.25 -34.68
CA ASN A 293 -40.42 -21.95 -35.26
C ASN A 293 -39.25 -20.97 -35.35
N GLU A 294 -38.97 -20.52 -36.57
CA GLU A 294 -37.81 -19.71 -36.94
C GLU A 294 -37.90 -18.28 -36.40
N VAL A 295 -37.27 -18.00 -35.26
CA VAL A 295 -36.85 -16.65 -34.89
C VAL A 295 -35.34 -16.69 -34.70
N PRO A 296 -34.53 -16.26 -35.69
CA PRO A 296 -33.09 -16.52 -35.71
C PRO A 296 -32.44 -16.13 -34.38
N ILE A 297 -31.58 -16.98 -33.80
CA ILE A 297 -30.77 -16.70 -32.59
C ILE A 297 -30.15 -15.28 -32.65
N TRP A 298 -29.77 -14.85 -33.85
CA TRP A 298 -29.32 -13.49 -34.15
C TRP A 298 -30.31 -12.41 -33.76
N SER A 299 -31.61 -12.56 -34.00
CA SER A 299 -32.62 -11.56 -33.63
C SER A 299 -32.73 -11.40 -32.10
N THR A 300 -32.67 -12.47 -31.32
CA THR A 300 -32.67 -12.41 -29.85
C THR A 300 -31.37 -11.79 -29.31
N LEU A 301 -30.22 -12.16 -29.87
CA LEU A 301 -28.93 -11.58 -29.50
C LEU A 301 -28.85 -10.09 -29.89
N ILE A 302 -29.28 -9.73 -31.09
CA ILE A 302 -29.37 -8.33 -31.58
C ILE A 302 -30.35 -7.53 -30.74
N THR A 303 -31.51 -8.09 -30.36
CA THR A 303 -32.51 -7.40 -29.53
C THR A 303 -31.96 -7.10 -28.13
N ASN A 304 -31.18 -8.01 -27.54
CA ASN A 304 -30.56 -7.76 -26.24
C ASN A 304 -29.35 -6.81 -26.35
N TRP A 305 -28.49 -6.97 -27.36
CA TRP A 305 -27.35 -6.06 -27.58
C TRP A 305 -27.72 -4.67 -28.11
N SER A 306 -28.90 -4.50 -28.72
CA SER A 306 -29.40 -3.17 -29.09
C SER A 306 -29.93 -2.39 -27.90
N LYS A 307 -30.38 -3.08 -26.83
CA LYS A 307 -30.78 -2.46 -25.57
C LYS A 307 -29.58 -2.10 -24.69
N ASP A 308 -28.56 -2.95 -24.70
CA ASP A 308 -27.28 -2.70 -24.03
C ASP A 308 -26.14 -3.34 -24.84
N PRO A 309 -25.35 -2.55 -25.58
CA PRO A 309 -24.24 -3.04 -26.39
C PRO A 309 -23.14 -3.76 -25.60
N ALA A 310 -23.06 -3.54 -24.28
CA ALA A 310 -22.10 -4.17 -23.39
C ALA A 310 -22.66 -5.42 -22.67
N ALA A 311 -23.93 -5.77 -22.88
CA ALA A 311 -24.58 -6.86 -22.17
C ALA A 311 -23.92 -8.22 -22.43
N LEU A 312 -23.53 -8.87 -21.33
CA LEU A 312 -23.07 -10.26 -21.32
C LEU A 312 -24.27 -11.19 -21.16
N MET A 313 -24.35 -12.23 -21.98
CA MET A 313 -25.39 -13.26 -21.85
C MET A 313 -24.78 -14.55 -21.28
N PRO A 314 -24.87 -14.78 -19.96
CA PRO A 314 -24.41 -16.01 -19.36
C PRO A 314 -25.39 -17.16 -19.65
N VAL A 315 -24.86 -18.31 -20.08
CA VAL A 315 -25.62 -19.54 -20.29
C VAL A 315 -24.99 -20.65 -19.47
N THR A 316 -25.78 -21.30 -18.62
CA THR A 316 -25.35 -22.46 -17.84
C THR A 316 -25.83 -23.72 -18.51
N ILE A 317 -24.93 -24.62 -18.90
CA ILE A 317 -25.30 -25.85 -19.57
C ILE A 317 -25.50 -26.96 -18.52
N ASN A 318 -26.74 -27.45 -18.40
CA ASN A 318 -27.10 -28.57 -17.52
C ASN A 318 -27.49 -29.78 -18.38
N GLY A 319 -26.93 -30.96 -18.08
CA GLY A 319 -27.36 -32.24 -18.68
C GLY A 319 -27.05 -32.40 -20.16
N THR A 320 -25.78 -32.61 -20.51
CA THR A 320 -25.36 -32.99 -21.88
C THR A 320 -24.74 -34.38 -21.86
N ASP A 321 -24.90 -35.14 -22.94
CA ASP A 321 -24.25 -36.45 -23.14
C ASP A 321 -22.72 -36.35 -23.34
N ASP A 322 -22.18 -35.13 -23.45
CA ASP A 322 -20.74 -34.85 -23.47
C ASP A 322 -20.26 -34.47 -22.05
N ASP A 323 -19.65 -35.44 -21.37
CA ASP A 323 -19.09 -35.30 -20.01
C ASP A 323 -18.10 -34.14 -19.89
N SER A 324 -17.47 -33.71 -20.99
CA SER A 324 -16.49 -32.62 -20.96
C SER A 324 -17.12 -31.24 -20.74
N LEU A 325 -18.46 -31.12 -20.73
CA LEU A 325 -19.18 -29.83 -20.73
C LEU A 325 -20.15 -29.67 -19.56
N VAL A 326 -20.31 -30.70 -18.72
CA VAL A 326 -21.18 -30.68 -17.55
C VAL A 326 -20.70 -29.62 -16.54
N ASN A 327 -21.58 -28.70 -16.11
CA ASN A 327 -21.33 -27.61 -15.16
C ASN A 327 -20.44 -26.44 -15.65
N LYS A 328 -20.30 -26.24 -16.97
CA LYS A 328 -19.62 -25.05 -17.53
C LYS A 328 -20.58 -23.86 -17.70
N LYS A 329 -20.06 -22.65 -17.52
CA LYS A 329 -20.78 -21.41 -17.89
C LYS A 329 -20.17 -20.82 -19.14
N LEU A 330 -21.01 -20.57 -20.13
CA LEU A 330 -20.66 -19.85 -21.35
C LEU A 330 -21.01 -18.38 -21.17
N VAL A 331 -20.14 -17.49 -21.64
CA VAL A 331 -20.48 -16.08 -21.82
C VAL A 331 -20.38 -15.76 -23.30
N ILE A 332 -21.50 -15.31 -23.86
CA ILE A 332 -21.61 -14.89 -25.25
C ILE A 332 -21.48 -13.37 -25.31
N LYS A 333 -20.57 -12.87 -26.14
CA LYS A 333 -20.35 -11.43 -26.34
C LYS A 333 -20.21 -11.09 -27.83
N LYS A 334 -20.67 -9.89 -28.21
CA LYS A 334 -20.46 -9.36 -29.57
C LYS A 334 -18.97 -9.10 -29.79
N ASN A 335 -18.42 -9.46 -30.95
CA ASN A 335 -17.08 -9.02 -31.29
C ASN A 335 -17.10 -7.49 -31.55
N PRO A 336 -16.35 -6.68 -30.78
CA PRO A 336 -16.38 -5.22 -30.92
C PRO A 336 -15.73 -4.74 -32.23
N HIS A 337 -14.90 -5.57 -32.87
CA HIS A 337 -14.16 -5.21 -34.09
C HIS A 337 -14.78 -5.79 -35.37
N GLN A 338 -15.64 -6.81 -35.27
CA GLN A 338 -16.30 -7.43 -36.42
C GLN A 338 -17.77 -7.70 -36.11
N HIS A 339 -18.67 -6.96 -36.74
CA HIS A 339 -20.11 -6.99 -36.42
C HIS A 339 -20.81 -8.33 -36.70
N ASN A 340 -20.20 -9.21 -37.52
CA ASN A 340 -20.73 -10.54 -37.84
C ASN A 340 -20.12 -11.66 -37.00
N GLU A 341 -19.24 -11.32 -36.05
CA GLU A 341 -18.60 -12.30 -35.19
C GLU A 341 -19.12 -12.22 -33.74
N ILE A 342 -19.20 -13.39 -33.12
CA ILE A 342 -19.53 -13.55 -31.71
C ILE A 342 -18.38 -14.27 -31.04
N TRP A 343 -17.96 -13.76 -29.89
CA TRP A 343 -17.00 -14.44 -29.04
C TRP A 343 -17.75 -15.27 -27.99
N ILE A 344 -17.33 -16.52 -27.83
CA ILE A 344 -17.80 -17.38 -26.74
C ILE A 344 -16.63 -17.66 -25.81
N GLN A 345 -16.85 -17.33 -24.55
CA GLN A 345 -15.89 -17.56 -23.48
C GLN A 345 -16.39 -18.71 -22.60
N TYR A 346 -15.50 -19.67 -22.34
CA TYR A 346 -15.79 -20.83 -21.51
C TYR A 346 -15.16 -20.64 -20.14
N PHE A 347 -15.99 -20.72 -19.10
CA PHE A 347 -15.58 -20.66 -17.71
C PHE A 347 -15.89 -22.03 -17.07
N ASP A 348 -14.91 -22.60 -16.38
CA ASP A 348 -15.05 -23.87 -15.64
C ASP A 348 -15.16 -23.58 -14.15
N PHE A 349 -16.24 -24.05 -13.53
CA PHE A 349 -16.56 -23.83 -12.13
C PHE A 349 -16.17 -25.02 -11.24
N ASN A 350 -15.70 -26.11 -11.85
CA ASN A 350 -15.28 -27.35 -11.20
C ASN A 350 -13.76 -27.57 -11.19
N PHE A 351 -12.98 -26.66 -11.78
CA PHE A 351 -11.55 -26.83 -11.99
C PHE A 351 -10.78 -27.06 -10.67
N THR A 352 -10.48 -28.30 -10.30
CA THR A 352 -9.54 -28.54 -9.20
C THR A 352 -8.10 -28.43 -9.74
N PRO A 353 -7.08 -28.13 -8.92
CA PRO A 353 -5.69 -28.11 -9.38
C PRO A 353 -5.21 -29.41 -10.06
N VAL A 354 -5.98 -30.50 -9.96
CA VAL A 354 -5.72 -31.80 -10.60
C VAL A 354 -6.11 -31.80 -12.08
N ASP A 355 -7.00 -30.91 -12.52
CA ASP A 355 -7.61 -30.98 -13.86
C ASP A 355 -6.82 -30.22 -14.95
N SER A 356 -5.71 -29.56 -14.57
CA SER A 356 -4.86 -28.84 -15.54
C SER A 356 -4.04 -29.72 -16.48
N ILE A 357 -3.93 -31.04 -16.27
CA ILE A 357 -3.28 -31.97 -17.22
C ILE A 357 -4.02 -33.32 -17.26
N ALA A 358 -5.34 -33.27 -17.49
CA ALA A 358 -6.12 -34.47 -17.77
C ALA A 358 -7.02 -34.27 -18.98
N LEU A 359 -6.41 -34.10 -20.15
CA LEU A 359 -6.99 -34.61 -21.40
C LEU A 359 -6.99 -36.15 -21.31
N LYS A 360 -7.87 -36.70 -20.48
CA LYS A 360 -8.22 -38.11 -20.48
C LYS A 360 -9.43 -38.30 -21.37
N MET A 361 -9.21 -38.22 -22.67
CA MET A 361 -9.72 -39.23 -23.59
C MET A 361 -8.65 -39.49 -24.66
N ALA A 362 -8.21 -40.75 -24.74
CA ALA A 362 -7.33 -41.38 -25.75
C ALA A 362 -5.80 -41.51 -25.53
N ALA A 363 -5.20 -41.23 -24.38
CA ALA A 363 -3.74 -41.34 -24.22
C ALA A 363 -3.27 -42.27 -23.07
N SER A 364 -3.36 -43.58 -23.25
CA SER A 364 -2.74 -44.58 -22.36
C SER A 364 -1.25 -44.86 -22.63
N LYS A 365 -0.55 -44.04 -23.44
CA LYS A 365 0.89 -44.25 -23.75
C LYS A 365 1.73 -42.98 -23.98
N ILE A 366 1.40 -41.83 -23.37
CA ILE A 366 2.23 -40.62 -23.52
C ILE A 366 2.98 -40.33 -22.23
N LYS A 367 4.32 -40.48 -22.26
CA LYS A 367 5.24 -39.95 -21.25
C LYS A 367 5.59 -38.51 -21.65
N LEU A 368 5.25 -37.53 -20.81
CA LEU A 368 5.65 -36.14 -21.03
C LEU A 368 7.12 -35.99 -20.71
N THR A 369 7.93 -35.71 -21.74
CA THR A 369 9.35 -35.43 -21.60
C THR A 369 9.69 -34.06 -22.18
N ASN A 370 10.68 -33.37 -21.62
CA ASN A 370 11.34 -32.24 -22.24
C ASN A 370 11.99 -32.68 -23.57
N LYS A 371 12.46 -31.72 -24.39
CA LYS A 371 13.11 -32.02 -25.69
C LYS A 371 14.31 -32.98 -25.59
N ASP A 372 14.93 -33.08 -24.42
CA ASP A 372 16.06 -33.97 -24.12
C ASP A 372 15.66 -35.35 -23.57
N GLY A 373 14.35 -35.63 -23.45
CA GLY A 373 13.85 -36.90 -22.93
C GLY A 373 13.69 -36.98 -21.40
N SER A 374 14.02 -35.92 -20.65
CA SER A 374 13.80 -35.88 -19.20
C SER A 374 12.31 -35.70 -18.85
N PRO A 375 11.75 -36.29 -17.78
CA PRO A 375 10.33 -36.15 -17.43
C PRO A 375 9.93 -34.69 -17.17
N VAL A 376 8.77 -34.26 -17.69
CA VAL A 376 8.19 -32.95 -17.36
C VAL A 376 7.67 -32.98 -15.91
N PRO A 377 8.16 -32.14 -14.99
CA PRO A 377 7.69 -32.13 -13.61
C PRO A 377 6.24 -31.61 -13.55
N LEU A 378 5.32 -32.46 -13.06
CA LEU A 378 3.95 -32.05 -12.78
C LEU A 378 3.93 -31.13 -11.53
N PRO A 379 3.15 -30.04 -11.55
CA PRO A 379 3.02 -29.16 -10.38
C PRO A 379 2.42 -29.95 -9.20
N LYS A 380 3.10 -29.91 -8.05
CA LYS A 380 2.61 -30.55 -6.81
C LYS A 380 1.33 -29.85 -6.34
N ARG A 381 0.46 -30.58 -5.61
CA ARG A 381 -0.67 -29.97 -4.88
C ARG A 381 -0.13 -28.82 -4.03
N THR A 382 -0.51 -27.60 -4.38
CA THR A 382 -0.05 -26.41 -3.66
C THR A 382 -1.26 -25.59 -3.24
N ASN A 383 -1.21 -25.01 -2.04
CA ASN A 383 -2.14 -23.98 -1.57
C ASN A 383 -1.87 -22.62 -2.28
N VAL A 384 -1.37 -22.65 -3.51
CA VAL A 384 -0.95 -21.44 -4.23
C VAL A 384 -2.20 -20.78 -4.80
N LEU A 385 -2.40 -19.52 -4.41
CA LEU A 385 -3.44 -18.66 -4.96
C LEU A 385 -2.97 -18.05 -6.27
N TYR A 386 -3.85 -18.03 -7.26
CA TYR A 386 -3.64 -17.35 -8.54
C TYR A 386 -3.97 -15.87 -8.39
N GLN A 387 -3.15 -15.01 -8.99
CA GLN A 387 -3.39 -13.57 -9.08
C GLN A 387 -4.13 -13.28 -10.40
N VAL A 388 -5.36 -12.79 -10.29
CA VAL A 388 -6.18 -12.36 -11.42
C VAL A 388 -6.27 -10.84 -11.41
N LEU A 389 -5.72 -10.22 -12.45
CA LEU A 389 -5.66 -8.77 -12.62
C LEU A 389 -6.68 -8.32 -13.67
N TRP A 390 -7.51 -7.34 -13.32
CA TRP A 390 -8.37 -6.67 -14.29
C TRP A 390 -7.52 -5.73 -15.14
N ARG A 391 -7.65 -5.82 -16.47
CA ARG A 391 -6.84 -5.00 -17.40
C ARG A 391 -7.25 -3.52 -17.38
N GLU A 392 -8.53 -3.27 -17.11
CA GLU A 392 -9.10 -1.94 -17.05
C GLU A 392 -8.55 -1.16 -15.85
N LYS A 393 -8.24 0.12 -16.10
CA LYS A 393 -7.81 1.05 -15.06
C LYS A 393 -9.05 1.49 -14.29
N MET A 394 -8.95 1.52 -12.96
CA MET A 394 -10.04 1.89 -12.07
C MET A 394 -9.92 3.35 -11.67
N PRO A 395 -10.95 4.19 -11.87
CA PRO A 395 -10.89 5.60 -11.50
C PRO A 395 -10.78 5.73 -9.97
N THR A 396 -9.91 6.63 -9.51
CA THR A 396 -9.58 6.83 -8.08
C THR A 396 -10.81 7.03 -7.21
N ASP A 397 -11.77 7.83 -7.67
CA ASP A 397 -13.00 8.13 -6.94
C ASP A 397 -13.89 6.88 -6.71
N SER A 398 -13.64 5.75 -7.39
CA SER A 398 -14.30 4.47 -7.06
C SER A 398 -13.96 3.94 -5.67
N PHE A 399 -12.88 4.43 -5.07
CA PHE A 399 -12.35 3.96 -3.79
C PHE A 399 -12.35 5.04 -2.72
N VAL A 400 -12.79 6.27 -3.05
CA VAL A 400 -12.67 7.43 -2.18
C VAL A 400 -14.05 7.96 -1.78
N THR A 401 -14.27 8.11 -0.48
CA THR A 401 -15.37 8.90 0.06
C THR A 401 -14.81 10.17 0.68
N ARG A 402 -15.26 11.33 0.20
CA ARG A 402 -14.79 12.65 0.66
C ARG A 402 -15.73 13.23 1.72
N ASN A 403 -15.19 13.72 2.82
CA ASN A 403 -15.94 14.51 3.79
C ASN A 403 -15.55 15.99 3.63
N ALA A 404 -16.55 16.87 3.47
CA ALA A 404 -16.38 18.27 3.07
C ALA A 404 -15.39 19.10 3.91
N ASN A 405 -15.11 18.72 5.16
CA ASN A 405 -14.21 19.44 6.07
C ASN A 405 -13.08 18.56 6.64
N ALA A 406 -12.89 17.33 6.14
CA ALA A 406 -12.06 16.34 6.83
C ALA A 406 -11.57 15.24 5.88
N GLY A 407 -10.28 15.23 5.50
CA GLY A 407 -9.58 14.06 4.92
C GLY A 407 -10.28 13.38 3.72
N VAL A 408 -9.78 12.21 3.33
CA VAL A 408 -10.48 11.30 2.41
C VAL A 408 -10.46 9.89 2.98
N ASN A 409 -11.60 9.19 2.99
CA ASN A 409 -11.63 7.79 3.34
C ASN A 409 -11.36 6.95 2.09
N PHE A 410 -10.25 6.20 2.07
CA PHE A 410 -9.85 5.33 0.98
C PHE A 410 -10.14 3.88 1.34
N LYS A 411 -11.05 3.25 0.60
CA LYS A 411 -11.61 1.94 0.92
C LYS A 411 -11.86 1.13 -0.35
N PHE A 412 -11.45 -0.13 -0.32
CA PHE A 412 -11.65 -1.08 -1.39
C PHE A 412 -11.69 -2.51 -0.83
N LYS A 413 -12.13 -3.46 -1.66
CA LYS A 413 -12.16 -4.88 -1.33
C LYS A 413 -11.03 -5.62 -2.07
N ASP A 414 -10.62 -6.76 -1.51
CA ASP A 414 -9.60 -7.65 -2.08
C ASP A 414 -8.23 -6.92 -2.17
N PHE A 415 -7.73 -6.65 -3.38
CA PHE A 415 -6.43 -6.04 -3.59
C PHE A 415 -6.48 -5.00 -4.71
N LEU A 416 -5.62 -4.00 -4.63
CA LEU A 416 -5.31 -3.11 -5.75
C LEU A 416 -3.86 -3.32 -6.18
N GLN A 417 -3.63 -3.45 -7.48
CA GLN A 417 -2.31 -3.26 -8.05
C GLN A 417 -2.16 -1.78 -8.40
N ILE A 418 -1.09 -1.17 -7.90
CA ILE A 418 -0.68 0.19 -8.23
C ILE A 418 0.57 0.11 -9.09
N THR A 419 0.56 0.74 -10.26
CA THR A 419 1.73 0.83 -11.13
C THR A 419 2.13 2.30 -11.26
N TYR A 420 3.38 2.62 -10.97
CA TYR A 420 3.93 3.95 -11.22
C TYR A 420 4.70 3.94 -12.55
N LEU A 421 4.31 4.82 -13.46
CA LEU A 421 4.85 4.91 -14.83
C LEU A 421 5.97 5.95 -14.95
N GLY A 422 6.19 6.76 -13.92
CA GLY A 422 7.16 7.85 -13.96
C GLY A 422 8.62 7.41 -13.90
N GLU A 423 8.89 6.17 -13.49
CA GLU A 423 10.23 5.60 -13.45
C GLU A 423 10.21 4.06 -13.50
N GLN A 424 11.40 3.46 -13.71
CA GLN A 424 11.57 2.01 -13.77
C GLN A 424 12.04 1.44 -12.42
N GLU A 425 11.83 0.14 -12.24
CA GLU A 425 12.41 -0.65 -11.14
C GLU A 425 13.95 -0.46 -11.07
N GLU A 426 14.46 -0.24 -9.87
CA GLU A 426 15.92 -0.15 -9.66
C GLU A 426 16.60 -1.54 -9.73
N PRO A 427 17.88 -1.61 -10.16
CA PRO A 427 18.58 -2.89 -10.30
C PRO A 427 18.61 -3.73 -9.01
N GLU A 428 18.78 -3.10 -7.86
CA GLU A 428 18.76 -3.76 -6.55
C GLU A 428 17.41 -4.44 -6.25
N TYR A 429 16.29 -3.86 -6.70
CA TYR A 429 14.96 -4.47 -6.54
C TYR A 429 14.80 -5.71 -7.44
N ILE A 430 15.28 -5.63 -8.68
CA ILE A 430 15.24 -6.77 -9.62
C ILE A 430 16.09 -7.92 -9.07
N GLY A 431 17.28 -7.61 -8.54
CA GLY A 431 18.16 -8.58 -7.90
C GLY A 431 17.58 -9.16 -6.60
N PHE A 432 16.82 -8.36 -5.85
CA PHE A 432 16.10 -8.80 -4.65
C PHE A 432 14.98 -9.81 -4.97
N GLN A 433 14.24 -9.61 -6.06
CA GLN A 433 13.18 -10.54 -6.47
C GLN A 433 13.74 -11.91 -6.92
N SER A 434 14.89 -11.92 -7.59
CA SER A 434 15.52 -13.16 -8.04
C SER A 434 16.99 -12.94 -8.36
N SER A 435 17.87 -13.60 -7.60
CA SER A 435 19.33 -13.48 -7.77
C SER A 435 19.87 -14.03 -9.10
N LYS A 436 19.03 -14.66 -9.94
CA LYS A 436 19.38 -15.18 -11.29
C LYS A 436 18.54 -14.54 -12.41
N SER A 437 17.86 -13.44 -12.12
CA SER A 437 16.95 -12.81 -13.06
C SER A 437 17.71 -11.94 -14.08
N ASN A 438 17.61 -12.29 -15.38
CA ASN A 438 17.91 -11.39 -16.50
C ASN A 438 16.70 -10.52 -16.88
N LYS A 439 15.73 -10.33 -15.96
CA LYS A 439 14.56 -9.48 -16.18
C LYS A 439 15.03 -8.06 -16.45
N LYS A 440 14.58 -7.48 -17.56
CA LYS A 440 14.77 -6.05 -17.83
C LYS A 440 13.95 -5.25 -16.81
N PRO A 441 14.41 -4.07 -16.39
CA PRO A 441 13.58 -3.16 -15.60
C PRO A 441 12.22 -2.94 -16.27
N ASP A 442 11.18 -2.96 -15.47
CA ASP A 442 9.81 -2.61 -15.85
C ASP A 442 9.35 -1.43 -14.98
N ASN A 443 8.12 -0.98 -15.16
CA ASN A 443 7.49 -0.02 -14.27
C ASN A 443 7.41 -0.57 -12.83
N GLN A 444 7.47 0.34 -11.86
CA GLN A 444 7.34 -0.05 -10.46
C GLN A 444 5.90 -0.50 -10.17
N GLU A 445 5.76 -1.73 -9.67
CA GLU A 445 4.47 -2.28 -9.29
C GLU A 445 4.41 -2.58 -7.79
N SER A 446 3.33 -2.12 -7.16
CA SER A 446 2.98 -2.42 -5.77
C SER A 446 1.61 -3.06 -5.71
N ILE A 447 1.39 -3.92 -4.72
CA ILE A 447 0.07 -4.47 -4.41
C ILE A 447 -0.29 -4.03 -3.01
N ILE A 448 -1.51 -3.49 -2.85
CA ILE A 448 -2.02 -3.08 -1.55
C ILE A 448 -3.33 -3.80 -1.20
N SER A 449 -3.55 -4.01 0.09
CA SER A 449 -4.81 -4.51 0.64
C SER A 449 -5.12 -3.85 1.98
N ILE A 450 -6.41 -3.81 2.32
CA ILE A 450 -6.88 -3.28 3.61
C ILE A 450 -7.46 -4.43 4.44
N ARG A 451 -6.91 -4.65 5.64
CA ARG A 451 -7.31 -5.76 6.53
C ARG A 451 -8.71 -5.56 7.13
N ASN A 452 -9.01 -4.35 7.57
CA ASN A 452 -10.33 -3.99 8.09
C ASN A 452 -11.19 -3.35 6.98
N GLN A 453 -12.49 -3.62 6.99
CA GLN A 453 -13.42 -3.07 6.02
C GLN A 453 -13.65 -1.57 6.20
N ASP A 454 -13.13 -0.92 7.24
CA ASP A 454 -13.34 0.52 7.48
C ASP A 454 -12.54 1.42 6.53
N GLY A 455 -11.50 0.88 5.87
CA GLY A 455 -10.60 1.64 4.99
C GLY A 455 -9.41 2.24 5.73
N ILE A 456 -8.77 3.23 5.09
CA ILE A 456 -7.78 4.11 5.71
C ILE A 456 -8.18 5.56 5.47
N TYR A 457 -7.93 6.40 6.47
CA TYR A 457 -8.25 7.81 6.38
C TYR A 457 -7.01 8.63 6.03
N ILE A 458 -7.00 9.27 4.87
CA ILE A 458 -5.88 10.03 4.32
C ILE A 458 -6.08 11.53 4.56
N LEU A 459 -5.02 12.19 5.01
CA LEU A 459 -4.94 13.64 5.25
C LEU A 459 -4.31 14.39 4.05
N PRO A 460 -4.47 15.72 3.96
CA PRO A 460 -3.95 16.51 2.84
C PRO A 460 -2.45 16.37 2.58
N ASN A 461 -1.66 16.11 3.63
CA ASN A 461 -0.22 15.94 3.53
C ASN A 461 0.20 14.51 3.09
N GLY A 462 -0.75 13.63 2.80
CA GLY A 462 -0.52 12.22 2.47
C GLY A 462 -0.37 11.30 3.68
N ASN A 463 -0.45 11.83 4.90
CA ASN A 463 -0.51 11.00 6.10
C ASN A 463 -1.80 10.17 6.08
N TYR A 464 -1.78 8.99 6.67
CA TYR A 464 -2.97 8.17 6.81
C TYR A 464 -3.05 7.53 8.20
N TYR A 465 -4.27 7.40 8.73
CA TYR A 465 -4.51 6.75 10.01
C TYR A 465 -4.79 5.27 9.85
N ASP A 466 -4.60 4.56 10.98
CA ASP A 466 -4.63 3.11 11.07
C ASP A 466 -3.69 2.44 10.06
N PRO A 467 -2.38 2.77 10.06
CA PRO A 467 -1.44 2.23 9.10
C PRO A 467 -1.38 0.69 9.10
N TYR A 468 -1.76 0.05 10.21
CA TYR A 468 -1.92 -1.40 10.33
C TYR A 468 -2.96 -2.02 9.42
N ASN A 469 -3.92 -1.23 8.95
CA ASN A 469 -4.92 -1.71 8.03
C ASN A 469 -4.33 -1.87 6.64
N LEU A 470 -3.33 -1.08 6.25
CA LEU A 470 -2.72 -1.11 4.93
C LEU A 470 -1.57 -2.11 4.86
N PHE A 471 -1.74 -3.17 4.09
CA PHE A 471 -0.69 -4.12 3.74
C PHE A 471 -0.12 -3.76 2.38
N MET A 472 1.19 -3.83 2.26
CA MET A 472 1.92 -3.53 1.04
C MET A 472 2.77 -4.73 0.63
N GLU A 473 2.83 -4.98 -0.68
CA GLU A 473 3.65 -6.00 -1.29
C GLU A 473 4.36 -5.44 -2.53
N LYS A 474 5.37 -6.18 -3.03
CA LYS A 474 6.23 -5.78 -4.15
C LYS A 474 7.01 -4.48 -3.86
N TYR A 475 6.98 -3.48 -4.74
CA TYR A 475 7.94 -2.36 -4.72
C TYR A 475 7.91 -1.56 -3.42
N TRP A 476 6.72 -1.17 -2.93
CA TRP A 476 6.60 -0.45 -1.65
C TRP A 476 6.90 -1.29 -0.40
N ALA A 477 6.92 -2.62 -0.50
CA ALA A 477 7.41 -3.48 0.59
C ALA A 477 8.95 -3.61 0.58
N TYR A 478 9.58 -3.31 -0.56
CA TYR A 478 11.02 -3.26 -0.71
C TYR A 478 11.61 -1.92 -0.23
N GLU A 479 10.91 -0.80 -0.47
CA GLU A 479 11.28 0.51 0.06
C GLU A 479 11.07 0.57 1.57
N LYS A 480 12.07 1.02 2.32
CA LYS A 480 12.04 1.04 3.80
C LYS A 480 12.57 2.36 4.34
N ILE A 481 13.31 2.34 5.45
CA ILE A 481 13.79 3.53 6.15
C ILE A 481 14.77 4.35 5.29
N ASP A 482 15.51 3.70 4.39
CA ASP A 482 16.48 4.32 3.50
C ASP A 482 15.88 5.35 2.53
N LYS A 483 14.63 5.13 2.10
CA LYS A 483 13.87 6.05 1.24
C LYS A 483 12.76 6.80 1.98
N LEU A 484 12.61 6.59 3.28
CA LEU A 484 11.58 7.26 4.06
C LEU A 484 11.84 8.77 4.12
N LEU A 485 10.80 9.55 3.84
CA LEU A 485 10.81 11.01 3.91
C LEU A 485 9.80 11.50 4.97
N PRO A 486 10.03 12.67 5.56
CA PRO A 486 9.05 13.28 6.42
C PRO A 486 7.79 13.66 5.62
N LEU A 487 6.61 13.51 6.23
CA LEU A 487 5.30 13.83 5.65
C LEU A 487 5.12 15.32 5.36
N ASP A 488 5.95 16.17 5.96
CA ASP A 488 6.02 17.61 5.68
C ASP A 488 7.07 17.99 4.63
N TYR A 489 7.75 17.01 4.02
CA TYR A 489 8.52 17.22 2.79
C TYR A 489 7.60 17.73 1.68
N LYS A 490 7.95 18.90 1.12
CA LYS A 490 7.23 19.54 0.01
C LYS A 490 8.14 19.55 -1.20
N ARG A 491 7.60 19.11 -2.34
CA ARG A 491 8.23 19.21 -3.64
C ARG A 491 8.02 20.61 -4.21
#